data_AF-B9WI31-F1
#
_entry.id   AF-B9WI31-F1
#
_cell.length_a   1.000
_cell.length_b   1.000
_cell.length_c   1.000
_cell.angle_alpha   90.00
_cell.angle_beta   90.00
_cell.angle_gamma   90.00
#
_symmetry.space_group_name_H-M   'P 1'
#
loop_
_entity.id
_entity.type
_entity.pdbx_description
1 polymer ?
#
loop_
_entity_poly.entity_id
_entity_poly.type
_entity_poly.pdbx_seq_one_letter_code
_entity_poly.pdbx_strand_id
1 'polypeptide(L)'
;MNKYSDLPDIDNEGQEVFESSDVESEIELPIETTNDPDVEVSSINVDQSKELFARNEIVDTTGFDFSGNLSRLNGYSVTQVEETTEEKLSRISRELEEIKLQDHHTVSQQPDQLLTILSELKSENTIIKPLRSEQLKIDSLFKHIESDTPVASKSFDRLIDLENRLSKLESVVGTEDTTTSVQLTINDLSRKISIVENPEYDFDKIRNEVGKLTKELEELDLKRKVLDLDDDSTKTITKQDKIDELYEKLPNINKYNQVAPMLLTRLKTLNSIHQEMKNNIDLSNGIDQILNDVQLDLKNWDQTITKLNERINDYEDNFEKNSKTVQERISDLILKVDSLSTD
;
A
#
# COMPACT_ATOMS: atom_id res chain seq x y z
N MET A 1 -4.88 40.34 3.79
CA MET A 1 -4.13 41.45 3.17
C MET A 1 -3.72 40.99 1.79
N ASN A 2 -4.30 41.58 0.74
CA ASN A 2 -3.96 41.23 -0.64
C ASN A 2 -2.56 41.74 -0.93
N LYS A 3 -1.67 40.85 -1.39
CA LYS A 3 -0.27 41.16 -1.71
C LYS A 3 -0.12 42.21 -2.82
N TYR A 4 -1.22 42.54 -3.49
CA TYR A 4 -1.29 43.31 -4.72
C TYR A 4 -1.90 44.71 -4.55
N SER A 5 -2.35 45.06 -3.34
CA SER A 5 -3.04 46.33 -3.09
C SER A 5 -2.16 47.58 -3.18
N ASP A 6 -0.84 47.43 -3.02
CA ASP A 6 0.12 48.54 -3.06
C ASP A 6 0.74 48.78 -4.46
N LEU A 7 0.37 47.95 -5.44
CA LEU A 7 0.88 48.06 -6.80
C LEU A 7 -0.08 48.93 -7.63
N PRO A 8 0.38 50.07 -8.20
CA PRO A 8 -0.39 50.77 -9.22
C PRO A 8 -0.47 49.89 -10.47
N ASP A 9 -1.60 49.95 -11.19
CA ASP A 9 -1.88 49.23 -12.45
C ASP A 9 -2.33 47.75 -12.31
N ILE A 10 -2.85 47.34 -11.14
CA ILE A 10 -3.60 46.08 -10.99
C ILE A 10 -5.09 46.37 -11.08
N ASP A 11 -5.71 45.85 -12.14
CA ASP A 11 -7.15 45.85 -12.31
C ASP A 11 -7.79 44.86 -11.34
N ASN A 12 -8.47 45.38 -10.31
CA ASN A 12 -9.19 44.59 -9.30
C ASN A 12 -10.68 44.41 -9.66
N GLU A 13 -11.18 45.10 -10.70
CA GLU A 13 -12.58 45.06 -11.11
C GLU A 13 -12.80 44.30 -12.43
N GLY A 14 -11.72 44.08 -13.19
CA GLY A 14 -11.72 43.26 -14.40
C GLY A 14 -12.01 41.79 -14.11
N GLN A 15 -12.64 41.14 -15.09
CA GLN A 15 -12.87 39.71 -15.06
C GLN A 15 -11.53 38.97 -15.15
N GLU A 16 -11.21 38.15 -14.13
CA GLU A 16 -9.93 37.44 -14.04
C GLU A 16 -9.77 36.35 -15.13
N VAL A 17 -10.88 35.73 -15.55
CA VAL A 17 -10.88 34.59 -16.49
C VAL A 17 -11.84 34.87 -17.64
N PHE A 18 -11.28 34.98 -18.85
CA PHE A 18 -12.04 35.03 -20.11
C PHE A 18 -12.04 33.64 -20.74
N GLU A 19 -13.07 32.87 -20.46
CA GLU A 19 -13.26 31.53 -21.02
C GLU A 19 -14.45 31.50 -21.99
N SER A 20 -14.36 30.61 -22.99
CA SER A 20 -15.51 30.24 -23.81
C SER A 20 -16.54 29.53 -22.93
N SER A 21 -17.84 29.79 -23.15
CA SER A 21 -18.92 29.09 -22.45
C SER A 21 -18.64 27.60 -22.38
N ASP A 22 -18.70 27.04 -21.16
CA ASP A 22 -18.55 25.61 -20.95
C ASP A 22 -19.72 24.92 -21.63
N VAL A 23 -19.49 24.40 -22.84
CA VAL A 23 -20.44 23.54 -23.54
C VAL A 23 -20.09 22.16 -23.08
N GLU A 24 -20.95 21.55 -22.25
CA GLU A 24 -20.88 20.12 -21.96
C GLU A 24 -21.13 19.35 -23.25
N SER A 25 -20.10 19.24 -24.10
CA SER A 25 -20.00 18.12 -25.00
C SER A 25 -19.67 16.94 -24.12
N GLU A 26 -20.70 16.28 -23.57
CA GLU A 26 -20.57 14.91 -23.11
C GLU A 26 -20.10 14.11 -24.33
N ILE A 27 -18.79 14.01 -24.48
CA ILE A 27 -18.18 13.05 -25.39
C ILE A 27 -18.42 11.72 -24.68
N GLU A 28 -19.59 11.12 -24.92
CA GLU A 28 -19.77 9.70 -24.73
C GLU A 28 -18.63 9.04 -25.50
N LEU A 29 -17.59 8.62 -24.78
CA LEU A 29 -16.49 7.88 -25.37
C LEU A 29 -17.16 6.69 -26.07
N PRO A 30 -16.94 6.50 -27.38
CA PRO A 30 -17.50 5.37 -28.08
C PRO A 30 -17.10 4.13 -27.31
N ILE A 31 -18.08 3.42 -26.75
CA ILE A 31 -17.86 2.11 -26.15
C ILE A 31 -17.39 1.25 -27.34
N GLU A 32 -16.10 0.97 -27.40
CA GLU A 32 -15.54 0.06 -28.39
C GLU A 32 -16.23 -1.28 -28.16
N THR A 33 -17.20 -1.58 -29.03
CA THR A 33 -17.83 -2.89 -29.04
C THR A 33 -16.80 -3.84 -29.60
N THR A 34 -16.15 -4.61 -28.73
CA THR A 34 -15.14 -5.62 -29.05
C THR A 34 -15.68 -6.84 -29.81
N ASN A 35 -16.83 -6.69 -30.50
CA ASN A 35 -17.49 -7.76 -31.22
C ASN A 35 -17.22 -7.63 -32.71
N ASP A 36 -15.96 -7.81 -33.10
CA ASP A 36 -15.61 -8.08 -34.49
C ASP A 36 -15.99 -9.54 -34.79
N PRO A 37 -16.90 -9.82 -35.74
CA PRO A 37 -17.31 -11.21 -36.06
C PRO A 37 -16.16 -12.08 -36.59
N ASP A 38 -15.05 -11.47 -37.03
CA ASP A 38 -13.86 -12.19 -37.51
C ASP A 38 -12.83 -12.46 -36.39
N VAL A 39 -13.07 -11.98 -35.17
CA VAL A 39 -12.17 -12.16 -34.01
C VAL A 39 -12.87 -12.98 -32.92
N GLU A 40 -12.35 -14.18 -32.66
CA GLU A 40 -12.80 -15.00 -31.54
C GLU A 40 -12.30 -14.40 -30.21
N VAL A 41 -13.19 -13.71 -29.49
CA VAL A 41 -12.89 -13.17 -28.15
C VAL A 41 -13.21 -14.23 -27.10
N SER A 42 -12.25 -15.13 -26.83
CA SER A 42 -12.35 -16.06 -25.71
C SER A 42 -11.99 -15.34 -24.40
N SER A 43 -12.86 -15.39 -23.39
CA SER A 43 -12.51 -14.94 -22.05
C SER A 43 -11.59 -15.97 -21.38
N ILE A 44 -10.39 -15.55 -21.02
CA ILE A 44 -9.44 -16.41 -20.31
C ILE A 44 -9.84 -16.42 -18.84
N ASN A 45 -10.33 -17.56 -18.37
CA ASN A 45 -10.52 -17.79 -16.94
C ASN A 45 -9.17 -18.16 -16.32
N VAL A 46 -8.57 -17.21 -15.59
CA VAL A 46 -7.25 -17.36 -14.98
C VAL A 46 -7.23 -18.47 -13.93
N ASP A 47 -8.31 -18.66 -13.18
CA ASP A 47 -8.39 -19.68 -12.14
C ASP A 47 -8.43 -21.08 -12.72
N GLN A 48 -9.27 -21.30 -13.74
CA GLN A 48 -9.31 -22.58 -14.48
C GLN A 48 -7.98 -22.86 -15.17
N SER A 49 -7.36 -21.84 -15.77
CA SER A 49 -6.05 -21.97 -16.42
C SER A 49 -4.98 -22.35 -15.39
N LYS A 50 -5.00 -21.75 -14.21
CA LYS A 50 -4.07 -22.05 -13.13
C LYS A 50 -4.19 -23.50 -12.67
N GLU A 51 -5.40 -24.04 -12.55
CA GLU A 51 -5.61 -25.46 -12.22
C GLU A 51 -5.08 -26.40 -13.32
N LEU A 52 -5.33 -26.06 -14.59
CA LEU A 52 -4.87 -26.87 -15.73
C LEU A 52 -3.34 -26.90 -15.84
N PHE A 53 -2.68 -25.77 -15.57
CA PHE A 53 -1.22 -25.65 -15.67
C PHE A 53 -0.47 -25.92 -14.35
N ALA A 54 -1.16 -26.09 -13.22
CA ALA A 54 -0.54 -26.33 -11.92
C ALA A 54 0.39 -27.56 -11.92
N ARG A 55 0.10 -28.56 -12.77
CA ARG A 55 0.81 -29.84 -12.84
C ARG A 55 1.84 -29.93 -13.97
N ASN A 56 2.01 -28.85 -14.72
CA ASN A 56 2.89 -28.82 -15.88
C ASN A 56 4.24 -28.26 -15.43
N GLU A 57 5.25 -29.14 -15.32
CA GLU A 57 6.63 -28.73 -15.05
C GLU A 57 7.45 -28.73 -16.34
N ILE A 58 8.29 -27.71 -16.50
CA ILE A 58 9.25 -27.60 -17.60
C ILE A 58 10.53 -28.33 -17.16
N VAL A 59 10.75 -29.53 -17.70
CA VAL A 59 11.77 -30.48 -17.22
C VAL A 59 13.20 -30.07 -17.55
N ASP A 60 13.42 -29.30 -18.61
CA ASP A 60 14.75 -28.88 -19.05
C ASP A 60 14.76 -27.35 -19.17
N THR A 61 15.74 -26.71 -18.56
CA THR A 61 15.99 -25.25 -18.66
C THR A 61 17.41 -24.93 -19.14
N THR A 62 18.26 -25.95 -19.30
CA THR A 62 19.71 -25.75 -19.45
C THR A 62 20.29 -26.29 -20.76
N GLY A 63 19.53 -27.09 -21.51
CA GLY A 63 19.97 -27.75 -22.74
C GLY A 63 19.55 -27.08 -24.07
N PHE A 64 19.09 -25.81 -24.07
CA PHE A 64 18.51 -25.22 -25.27
C PHE A 64 19.51 -24.47 -26.15
N ASP A 65 19.48 -24.81 -27.43
CA ASP A 65 20.29 -24.18 -28.47
C ASP A 65 19.37 -23.63 -29.57
N PHE A 66 19.22 -22.30 -29.61
CA PHE A 66 18.43 -21.60 -30.64
C PHE A 66 19.24 -21.30 -31.91
N SER A 67 20.45 -21.85 -32.06
CA SER A 67 21.34 -21.59 -33.21
C SER A 67 20.89 -22.20 -34.54
N GLY A 68 19.71 -22.83 -34.59
CA GLY A 68 19.10 -23.28 -35.85
C GLY A 68 19.59 -24.64 -36.37
N ASN A 69 20.21 -25.47 -35.51
CA ASN A 69 20.62 -26.81 -35.89
C ASN A 69 19.41 -27.78 -35.96
N LEU A 70 19.00 -28.14 -37.18
CA LEU A 70 17.88 -29.05 -37.48
C LEU A 70 17.99 -30.48 -36.89
N SER A 71 19.15 -30.82 -36.31
CA SER A 71 19.42 -32.17 -35.76
C SER A 71 18.94 -32.35 -34.32
N ARG A 72 18.59 -31.25 -33.62
CA ARG A 72 18.09 -31.27 -32.24
C ARG A 72 16.65 -30.76 -32.23
N LEU A 73 15.77 -31.44 -31.49
CA LEU A 73 14.39 -30.99 -31.30
C LEU A 73 14.42 -29.67 -30.53
N ASN A 74 14.02 -28.58 -31.19
CA ASN A 74 13.96 -27.26 -30.59
C ASN A 74 12.64 -27.14 -29.80
N GLY A 75 12.72 -26.94 -28.49
CA GLY A 75 11.57 -26.60 -27.66
C GLY A 75 11.64 -27.12 -26.22
N TYR A 76 10.85 -26.52 -25.34
CA TYR A 76 10.67 -26.99 -23.96
C TYR A 76 9.85 -28.28 -23.95
N SER A 77 10.31 -29.31 -23.24
CA SER A 77 9.49 -30.49 -22.94
C SER A 77 8.71 -30.26 -21.65
N VAL A 78 7.38 -30.18 -21.76
CA VAL A 78 6.48 -30.15 -20.61
C VAL A 78 6.08 -31.59 -20.29
N THR A 79 6.27 -32.00 -19.04
CA THR A 79 5.72 -33.28 -18.55
C THR A 79 4.73 -33.00 -17.43
N GLN A 80 3.63 -33.76 -17.42
CA GLN A 80 2.74 -33.79 -16.27
C GLN A 80 3.41 -34.62 -15.18
N VAL A 81 3.83 -33.95 -14.11
CA VAL A 81 4.45 -34.60 -12.96
C VAL A 81 3.35 -35.06 -12.01
N GLU A 82 3.41 -36.33 -11.60
CA GLU A 82 2.51 -36.80 -10.55
C GLU A 82 2.90 -36.17 -9.21
N GLU A 83 1.89 -35.70 -8.50
CA GLU A 83 2.00 -35.06 -7.21
C GLU A 83 2.85 -35.89 -6.23
N THR A 84 3.88 -35.26 -5.66
CA THR A 84 4.70 -35.90 -4.62
C THR A 84 3.84 -36.20 -3.39
N THR A 85 4.24 -37.17 -2.56
CA THR A 85 3.46 -37.53 -1.36
C THR A 85 3.29 -36.35 -0.40
N GLU A 86 4.29 -35.46 -0.31
CA GLU A 86 4.23 -34.26 0.54
C GLU A 86 3.28 -33.19 -0.03
N GLU A 87 3.32 -32.99 -1.34
CA GLU A 87 2.41 -32.07 -2.03
C GLU A 87 0.96 -32.56 -1.94
N LYS A 88 0.75 -33.87 -2.10
CA LYS A 88 -0.55 -34.53 -1.92
C LYS A 88 -1.13 -34.33 -0.53
N LEU A 89 -0.29 -34.47 0.49
CA LEU A 89 -0.70 -34.21 1.87
C LEU A 89 -1.04 -32.72 2.10
N SER A 90 -0.31 -31.81 1.45
CA SER A 90 -0.55 -30.36 1.55
C SER A 90 -1.83 -29.94 0.84
N ARG A 91 -2.11 -30.50 -0.35
CA ARG A 91 -3.38 -30.30 -1.06
C ARG A 91 -4.55 -30.86 -0.27
N ILE A 92 -4.45 -32.09 0.23
CA ILE A 92 -5.50 -32.71 1.06
C ILE A 92 -5.74 -31.87 2.32
N SER A 93 -4.69 -31.34 2.95
CA SER A 93 -4.83 -30.43 4.09
C SER A 93 -5.62 -29.17 3.71
N ARG A 94 -5.32 -28.56 2.56
CA ARG A 94 -6.01 -27.35 2.10
C ARG A 94 -7.47 -27.64 1.71
N GLU A 95 -7.73 -28.74 1.01
CA GLU A 95 -9.08 -29.17 0.66
C GLU A 95 -9.92 -29.45 1.92
N LEU A 96 -9.35 -30.04 2.97
CA LEU A 96 -10.03 -30.22 4.26
C LEU A 96 -10.33 -28.89 4.97
N GLU A 97 -9.44 -27.90 4.87
CA GLU A 97 -9.66 -26.56 5.41
C GLU A 97 -10.71 -25.78 4.61
N GLU A 98 -10.73 -25.93 3.29
CA GLU A 98 -11.74 -25.35 2.40
C GLU A 98 -13.13 -25.94 2.67
N ILE A 99 -13.23 -27.28 2.85
CA ILE A 99 -14.47 -27.95 3.26
C ILE A 99 -14.94 -27.42 4.62
N LYS A 100 -14.02 -27.20 5.56
CA LYS A 100 -14.36 -26.60 6.87
C LYS A 100 -14.93 -25.18 6.74
N LEU A 101 -14.49 -24.41 5.76
CA LEU A 101 -14.98 -23.05 5.49
C LEU A 101 -16.32 -23.05 4.72
N GLN A 102 -16.56 -24.04 3.86
CA GLN A 102 -17.83 -24.20 3.13
C GLN A 102 -18.95 -24.78 4.02
N ASP A 103 -18.65 -25.75 4.90
CA ASP A 103 -19.62 -26.40 5.78
C ASP A 103 -19.87 -25.60 7.07
N HIS A 104 -20.41 -24.39 6.95
CA HIS A 104 -20.87 -23.62 8.12
C HIS A 104 -22.14 -24.22 8.79
N HIS A 105 -22.73 -25.28 8.23
CA HIS A 105 -24.02 -25.84 8.67
C HIS A 105 -23.97 -27.24 9.30
N THR A 106 -22.84 -27.95 9.28
CA THR A 106 -22.72 -29.22 10.00
C THR A 106 -21.44 -29.26 10.84
N VAL A 107 -21.59 -29.38 12.16
CA VAL A 107 -20.48 -29.58 13.09
C VAL A 107 -19.94 -31.01 12.92
N SER A 108 -19.19 -31.25 11.85
CA SER A 108 -18.50 -32.53 11.69
C SER A 108 -17.16 -32.47 12.42
N GLN A 109 -16.99 -33.31 13.44
CA GLN A 109 -15.72 -33.50 14.16
C GLN A 109 -14.69 -34.30 13.31
N GLN A 110 -15.11 -34.82 12.16
CA GLN A 110 -14.31 -35.65 11.27
C GLN A 110 -13.16 -34.90 10.58
N PRO A 111 -13.34 -33.69 10.00
CA PRO A 111 -12.23 -32.94 9.41
C PRO A 111 -11.12 -32.61 10.41
N ASP A 112 -11.47 -32.24 11.66
CA ASP A 112 -10.47 -31.96 12.70
C ASP A 112 -9.70 -33.21 13.14
N GLN A 113 -10.37 -34.37 13.23
CA GLN A 113 -9.72 -35.65 13.49
C GLN A 113 -8.78 -36.06 12.34
N LEU A 114 -9.20 -35.86 11.09
CA LEU A 114 -8.39 -36.16 9.90
C LEU A 114 -7.17 -35.25 9.79
N LEU A 115 -7.29 -33.96 10.11
CA LEU A 115 -6.16 -33.03 10.19
C LEU A 115 -5.17 -33.44 11.29
N THR A 116 -5.68 -33.91 12.43
CA THR A 116 -4.84 -34.41 13.53
C THR A 116 -4.04 -35.64 13.11
N ILE A 117 -4.70 -36.63 12.49
CA ILE A 117 -4.05 -37.85 11.98
C ILE A 117 -3.03 -37.51 10.88
N LEU A 118 -3.34 -36.55 10.00
CA LEU A 118 -2.42 -36.10 8.95
C LEU A 118 -1.19 -35.40 9.54
N SER A 119 -1.37 -34.60 10.60
CA SER A 119 -0.24 -33.97 11.32
C SER A 119 0.67 -35.01 12.00
N GLU A 120 0.08 -36.08 12.54
CA GLU A 120 0.79 -37.19 13.17
C GLU A 120 1.61 -37.98 12.12
N LEU A 121 1.03 -38.29 10.96
CA LEU A 121 1.72 -38.93 9.83
C LEU A 121 2.84 -38.06 9.23
N LYS A 122 2.65 -36.74 9.17
CA LYS A 122 3.71 -35.81 8.76
C LYS A 122 4.88 -35.81 9.75
N SER A 123 4.61 -35.97 11.05
CA SER A 123 5.64 -36.02 12.08
C SER A 123 6.50 -37.29 12.02
N GLU A 124 5.90 -38.46 11.75
CA GLU A 124 6.64 -39.73 11.64
C GLU A 124 7.64 -39.75 10.47
N ASN A 125 7.34 -39.05 9.37
CA ASN A 125 8.21 -38.99 8.19
C ASN A 125 9.43 -38.06 8.35
N THR A 126 9.51 -37.27 9.43
CA THR A 126 10.65 -36.36 9.69
C THR A 126 11.82 -36.99 10.47
N ILE A 127 11.71 -38.27 10.86
CA ILE A 127 12.67 -38.92 11.76
C ILE A 127 13.99 -39.33 11.05
N ILE A 128 14.07 -39.30 9.72
CA ILE A 128 15.31 -39.62 9.00
C ILE A 128 16.03 -38.32 8.59
N LYS A 129 16.72 -37.69 9.55
CA LYS A 129 17.78 -36.72 9.26
C LYS A 129 19.15 -37.43 9.29
N PRO A 130 19.96 -37.36 8.22
CA PRO A 130 21.35 -37.77 8.29
C PRO A 130 22.13 -36.79 9.18
N LEU A 131 22.73 -37.33 10.24
CA LEU A 131 23.72 -36.67 11.08
C LEU A 131 24.92 -36.25 10.22
N ARG A 132 25.20 -34.94 10.10
CA ARG A 132 26.59 -34.49 9.92
C ARG A 132 26.85 -33.05 10.36
N SER A 133 27.79 -32.98 11.30
CA SER A 133 28.82 -31.96 11.52
C SER A 133 28.40 -30.52 11.83
N GLU A 134 28.67 -30.18 13.10
CA GLU A 134 29.13 -28.87 13.61
C GLU A 134 28.06 -27.81 13.87
N GLN A 135 27.63 -27.82 15.14
CA GLN A 135 27.07 -26.70 15.88
C GLN A 135 28.03 -25.50 15.86
N LEU A 136 27.98 -24.69 14.81
CA LEU A 136 28.31 -23.28 14.94
C LEU A 136 27.13 -22.60 15.63
N LYS A 137 27.30 -22.29 16.92
CA LYS A 137 26.37 -21.51 17.76
C LYS A 137 26.31 -20.03 17.32
N ILE A 138 26.10 -19.78 16.04
CA ILE A 138 25.87 -18.44 15.50
C ILE A 138 24.38 -18.11 15.64
N ASP A 139 23.50 -19.10 15.50
CA ASP A 139 22.04 -18.93 15.63
C ASP A 139 21.61 -18.43 17.03
N SER A 140 22.34 -18.78 18.09
CA SER A 140 22.04 -18.28 19.45
C SER A 140 22.37 -16.80 19.66
N LEU A 141 23.24 -16.21 18.84
CA LEU A 141 23.56 -14.78 18.88
C LEU A 141 22.49 -13.95 18.16
N PHE A 142 21.87 -14.48 17.11
CA PHE A 142 20.79 -13.80 16.38
C PHE A 142 19.38 -14.07 16.95
N LYS A 143 19.20 -15.12 17.77
CA LYS A 143 17.92 -15.44 18.41
C LYS A 143 17.38 -14.36 19.37
N HIS A 144 18.23 -13.45 19.85
CA HIS A 144 17.79 -12.34 20.74
C HIS A 144 17.18 -11.15 19.99
N ILE A 145 17.10 -11.17 18.65
CA ILE A 145 16.48 -10.10 17.86
C ILE A 145 15.02 -10.43 17.49
N GLU A 146 14.59 -11.68 17.66
CA GLU A 146 13.20 -12.08 17.42
C GLU A 146 12.44 -12.21 18.75
N SER A 147 11.54 -11.25 19.04
CA SER A 147 10.19 -11.48 19.63
C SER A 147 9.54 -10.31 20.38
N ASP A 148 9.70 -9.06 19.93
CA ASP A 148 8.79 -7.95 20.35
C ASP A 148 7.83 -7.50 19.22
N THR A 149 7.40 -8.44 18.36
CA THR A 149 6.40 -8.22 17.29
C THR A 149 4.98 -8.82 17.48
N PRO A 150 4.50 -9.27 18.66
CA PRO A 150 3.16 -9.88 18.75
C PRO A 150 2.01 -8.85 18.63
N VAL A 151 2.28 -7.56 18.79
CA VAL A 151 1.25 -6.49 18.71
C VAL A 151 0.99 -6.07 17.25
N ALA A 152 2.03 -6.02 16.42
CA ALA A 152 1.94 -5.60 15.01
C ALA A 152 1.16 -6.59 14.14
N SER A 153 1.33 -7.91 14.36
CA SER A 153 0.59 -8.95 13.62
C SER A 153 -0.92 -8.87 13.91
N LYS A 154 -1.34 -8.69 15.16
CA LYS A 154 -2.77 -8.57 15.50
C LYS A 154 -3.44 -7.34 14.90
N SER A 155 -2.73 -6.22 14.76
CA SER A 155 -3.25 -5.04 14.06
C SER A 155 -3.35 -5.25 12.56
N PHE A 156 -2.41 -5.99 11.98
CA PHE A 156 -2.40 -6.30 10.55
C PHE A 156 -3.52 -7.27 10.18
N ASP A 157 -3.76 -8.30 10.99
CA ASP A 157 -4.89 -9.22 10.80
C ASP A 157 -6.25 -8.50 10.88
N ARG A 158 -6.38 -7.54 11.81
CA ARG A 158 -7.57 -6.67 11.89
C ARG A 158 -7.72 -5.74 10.69
N LEU A 159 -6.61 -5.23 10.16
CA LEU A 159 -6.63 -4.40 8.96
C LEU A 159 -7.06 -5.23 7.74
N ILE A 160 -6.56 -6.46 7.61
CA ILE A 160 -6.96 -7.39 6.55
C ILE A 160 -8.46 -7.75 6.67
N ASP A 161 -8.96 -7.99 7.88
CA ASP A 161 -10.40 -8.23 8.09
C ASP A 161 -11.25 -7.01 7.69
N LEU A 162 -10.83 -5.80 8.09
CA LEU A 162 -11.49 -4.56 7.71
C LEU A 162 -11.44 -4.32 6.20
N GLU A 163 -10.31 -4.60 5.56
CA GLU A 163 -10.14 -4.49 4.11
C GLU A 163 -11.05 -5.47 3.37
N ASN A 164 -11.04 -6.75 3.75
CA ASN A 164 -11.93 -7.75 3.18
C ASN A 164 -13.40 -7.37 3.33
N ARG A 165 -13.76 -6.77 4.47
CA ARG A 165 -15.11 -6.31 4.74
C ARG A 165 -15.45 -5.04 3.94
N LEU A 166 -14.48 -4.15 3.73
CA LEU A 166 -14.60 -2.98 2.86
C LEU A 166 -14.77 -3.42 1.41
N SER A 167 -13.96 -4.34 0.89
CA SER A 167 -14.10 -4.87 -0.47
C SER A 167 -15.45 -5.54 -0.71
N LYS A 168 -15.98 -6.28 0.29
CA LYS A 168 -17.35 -6.80 0.23
C LYS A 168 -18.39 -5.68 0.14
N LEU A 169 -18.20 -4.60 0.90
CA LEU A 169 -19.11 -3.45 0.88
C LEU A 169 -19.02 -2.70 -0.45
N GLU A 170 -17.81 -2.48 -0.98
CA GLU A 170 -17.56 -1.84 -2.27
C GLU A 170 -18.12 -2.68 -3.42
N SER A 171 -17.98 -4.00 -3.38
CA SER A 171 -18.60 -4.88 -4.38
C SER A 171 -20.13 -4.82 -4.35
N VAL A 172 -20.74 -4.62 -3.18
CA VAL A 172 -22.21 -4.52 -3.03
C VAL A 172 -22.73 -3.15 -3.45
N VAL A 173 -21.98 -2.09 -3.13
CA VAL A 173 -22.34 -0.70 -3.46
C VAL A 173 -22.02 -0.36 -4.92
N GLY A 174 -21.02 -1.02 -5.51
CA GLY A 174 -20.49 -0.73 -6.83
C GLY A 174 -19.47 0.41 -6.81
N THR A 175 -18.64 0.48 -7.85
CA THR A 175 -17.60 1.50 -8.04
C THR A 175 -18.06 2.68 -8.90
N GLU A 176 -19.35 2.74 -9.26
CA GLU A 176 -19.86 3.88 -10.03
C GLU A 176 -19.92 5.12 -9.14
N ASP A 177 -19.37 6.23 -9.66
CA ASP A 177 -19.50 7.55 -9.06
C ASP A 177 -20.98 7.95 -9.08
N THR A 178 -21.74 7.50 -8.08
CA THR A 178 -23.10 7.96 -7.89
C THR A 178 -23.00 9.42 -7.46
N THR A 179 -23.15 10.34 -8.41
CA THR A 179 -23.29 11.79 -8.17
C THR A 179 -24.42 12.12 -7.21
N THR A 180 -25.33 11.15 -6.99
CA THR A 180 -26.41 11.16 -6.01
C THR A 180 -26.14 10.15 -4.89
N SER A 181 -26.43 10.53 -3.64
CA SER A 181 -26.35 9.59 -2.52
C SER A 181 -27.25 8.38 -2.75
N VAL A 182 -26.74 7.17 -2.53
CA VAL A 182 -27.51 5.90 -2.60
C VAL A 182 -28.77 5.96 -1.73
N GLN A 183 -28.77 6.73 -0.64
CA GLN A 183 -29.97 6.93 0.18
C GLN A 183 -31.05 7.72 -0.54
N LEU A 184 -30.69 8.70 -1.36
CA LEU A 184 -31.63 9.50 -2.14
C LEU A 184 -32.27 8.63 -3.23
N THR A 185 -31.47 7.81 -3.94
CA THR A 185 -31.99 6.91 -4.98
C THR A 185 -32.89 5.82 -4.40
N ILE A 186 -32.55 5.27 -3.22
CA ILE A 186 -33.41 4.33 -2.50
C ILE A 186 -34.70 5.00 -2.03
N ASN A 187 -34.65 6.24 -1.53
CA ASN A 187 -35.84 6.98 -1.11
C ASN A 187 -36.74 7.29 -2.31
N ASP A 188 -36.15 7.71 -3.43
CA ASP A 188 -36.88 7.96 -4.67
C ASP A 188 -37.50 6.67 -5.24
N LEU A 189 -36.76 5.55 -5.21
CA LEU A 189 -37.30 4.24 -5.56
C LEU A 189 -38.42 3.83 -4.62
N SER A 190 -38.26 3.99 -3.30
CA SER A 190 -39.29 3.70 -2.32
C SER A 190 -40.53 4.55 -2.56
N ARG A 191 -40.37 5.84 -2.86
CA ARG A 191 -41.48 6.74 -3.22
C ARG A 191 -42.15 6.30 -4.51
N LYS A 192 -41.38 5.95 -5.54
CA LYS A 192 -41.90 5.42 -6.82
C LYS A 192 -42.66 4.11 -6.60
N ILE A 193 -42.14 3.22 -5.77
CA ILE A 193 -42.79 1.96 -5.40
C ILE A 193 -44.07 2.23 -4.63
N SER A 194 -44.06 3.15 -3.65
CA SER A 194 -45.27 3.54 -2.93
C SER A 194 -46.34 4.17 -3.83
N ILE A 195 -45.94 4.89 -4.88
CA ILE A 195 -46.84 5.42 -5.91
C ILE A 195 -47.39 4.29 -6.79
N VAL A 196 -46.57 3.30 -7.15
CA VAL A 196 -46.97 2.14 -7.96
C VAL A 196 -47.87 1.17 -7.16
N GLU A 197 -47.60 1.00 -5.87
CA GLU A 197 -48.32 0.11 -4.96
C GLU A 197 -49.69 0.68 -4.55
N ASN A 198 -49.88 2.00 -4.65
CA ASN A 198 -51.16 2.67 -4.40
C ASN A 198 -51.72 3.32 -5.69
N PRO A 199 -52.21 2.52 -6.66
CA PRO A 199 -52.84 3.05 -7.87
C PRO A 199 -54.18 3.78 -7.61
N GLU A 200 -54.69 3.73 -6.38
CA GLU A 200 -55.96 4.37 -5.96
C GLU A 200 -55.83 5.87 -5.67
N TYR A 201 -54.61 6.44 -5.61
CA TYR A 201 -54.45 7.90 -5.68
C TYR A 201 -54.60 8.34 -7.13
N ASP A 202 -55.86 8.55 -7.51
CA ASP A 202 -56.34 9.12 -8.77
C ASP A 202 -55.58 10.44 -9.04
N PHE A 203 -54.47 10.36 -9.79
CA PHE A 203 -53.58 11.49 -10.08
C PHE A 203 -54.36 12.67 -10.66
N ASP A 204 -55.46 12.36 -11.35
CA ASP A 204 -56.41 13.32 -11.90
C ASP A 204 -57.17 14.12 -10.84
N LYS A 205 -57.49 13.54 -9.67
CA LYS A 205 -58.11 14.29 -8.56
C LYS A 205 -57.12 15.26 -7.92
N ILE A 206 -55.89 14.83 -7.68
CA ILE A 206 -54.84 15.70 -7.13
C ILE A 206 -54.50 16.79 -8.15
N ARG A 207 -54.42 16.47 -9.44
CA ARG A 207 -54.20 17.44 -10.52
C ARG A 207 -55.33 18.46 -10.61
N ASN A 208 -56.58 18.04 -10.42
CA ASN A 208 -57.73 18.94 -10.41
C ASN A 208 -57.74 19.86 -9.18
N GLU A 209 -57.40 19.34 -7.99
CA GLU A 209 -57.28 20.15 -6.78
C GLU A 209 -56.07 21.12 -6.85
N VAL A 210 -54.92 20.68 -7.38
CA VAL A 210 -53.77 21.56 -7.64
C VAL A 210 -54.14 22.64 -8.63
N GLY A 211 -54.81 22.30 -9.74
CA GLY A 211 -55.28 23.29 -10.72
C GLY A 211 -56.28 24.28 -10.15
N LYS A 212 -57.12 23.85 -9.19
CA LYS A 212 -58.01 24.74 -8.44
C LYS A 212 -57.22 25.67 -7.51
N LEU A 213 -56.23 25.13 -6.78
CA LEU A 213 -55.36 25.91 -5.91
C LEU A 213 -54.54 26.94 -6.69
N THR A 214 -54.05 26.59 -7.88
CA THR A 214 -53.33 27.51 -8.77
C THR A 214 -54.22 28.66 -9.22
N LYS A 215 -55.49 28.37 -9.56
CA LYS A 215 -56.46 29.42 -9.89
C LYS A 215 -56.77 30.33 -8.70
N GLU A 216 -56.91 29.77 -7.51
CA GLU A 216 -57.10 30.56 -6.27
C GLU A 216 -55.86 31.41 -5.95
N LEU A 217 -54.65 30.91 -6.23
CA LEU A 217 -53.41 31.66 -6.07
C LEU A 217 -53.29 32.80 -7.08
N GLU A 218 -53.63 32.56 -8.36
CA GLU A 218 -53.70 33.59 -9.39
C GLU A 218 -54.72 34.68 -9.02
N GLU A 219 -55.88 34.30 -8.47
CA GLU A 219 -56.88 35.25 -7.98
C GLU A 219 -56.35 36.09 -6.81
N LEU A 220 -55.62 35.47 -5.88
CA LEU A 220 -54.99 36.17 -4.76
C LEU A 220 -53.85 37.10 -5.19
N ASP A 221 -53.03 36.70 -6.16
CA ASP A 221 -51.96 37.54 -6.70
C ASP A 221 -52.55 38.74 -7.47
N LEU A 222 -53.60 38.50 -8.25
CA LEU A 222 -54.32 39.57 -8.95
C LEU A 222 -54.99 40.51 -7.94
N LYS A 223 -55.55 39.99 -6.84
CA LYS A 223 -56.10 40.78 -5.74
C LYS A 223 -55.04 41.57 -4.98
N ARG A 224 -53.84 41.00 -4.78
CA ARG A 224 -52.68 41.67 -4.17
C ARG A 224 -52.19 42.83 -5.04
N LYS A 225 -52.09 42.59 -6.36
CA LYS A 225 -51.68 43.59 -7.35
C LYS A 225 -52.70 44.73 -7.50
N VAL A 226 -53.99 44.45 -7.34
CA VAL A 226 -55.06 45.45 -7.31
C VAL A 226 -55.07 46.28 -6.02
N LEU A 227 -54.53 45.75 -4.92
CA LEU A 227 -54.48 46.44 -3.62
C LEU A 227 -53.28 47.38 -3.44
N ASP A 228 -52.37 47.50 -4.42
CA ASP A 228 -51.24 48.43 -4.48
C ASP A 228 -50.44 48.55 -3.14
N LEU A 229 -50.16 47.39 -2.53
CA LEU A 229 -49.41 47.25 -1.27
C LEU A 229 -47.88 47.25 -1.50
N ASP A 230 -47.38 47.98 -2.49
CA ASP A 230 -45.98 47.87 -2.96
C ASP A 230 -44.98 48.86 -2.32
N ASP A 231 -45.36 49.62 -1.28
CA ASP A 231 -44.49 50.66 -0.68
C ASP A 231 -43.47 50.15 0.38
N ASP A 232 -43.36 48.84 0.60
CA ASP A 232 -42.33 48.23 1.48
C ASP A 232 -41.41 47.23 0.74
N SER A 233 -41.52 47.17 -0.59
CA SER A 233 -40.82 46.22 -1.46
C SER A 233 -39.33 46.53 -1.65
N THR A 234 -38.89 47.79 -1.55
CA THR A 234 -37.51 48.17 -1.92
C THR A 234 -36.45 47.84 -0.85
N LYS A 235 -36.82 47.73 0.42
CA LYS A 235 -35.89 47.33 1.52
C LYS A 235 -35.88 45.83 1.77
N THR A 236 -36.95 45.13 1.40
CA THR A 236 -37.09 43.68 1.56
C THR A 236 -36.32 42.92 0.47
N ILE A 237 -36.29 43.43 -0.77
CA ILE A 237 -35.52 42.84 -1.89
C ILE A 237 -34.03 42.70 -1.54
N THR A 238 -33.35 43.75 -1.03
CA THR A 238 -31.90 43.67 -0.71
C THR A 238 -31.54 42.71 0.42
N LYS A 239 -32.47 42.37 1.32
CA LYS A 239 -32.27 41.36 2.35
C LYS A 239 -32.59 39.97 1.81
N GLN A 240 -33.63 39.87 0.99
CA GLN A 240 -34.02 38.62 0.35
C GLN A 240 -32.92 38.15 -0.60
N ASP A 241 -32.33 39.03 -1.42
CA ASP A 241 -31.22 38.67 -2.32
C ASP A 241 -29.99 38.16 -1.54
N LYS A 242 -29.66 38.79 -0.40
CA LYS A 242 -28.57 38.33 0.48
C LYS A 242 -28.89 37.02 1.20
N ILE A 243 -30.16 36.80 1.53
CA ILE A 243 -30.65 35.57 2.14
C ILE A 243 -30.62 34.45 1.09
N ASP A 244 -31.01 34.74 -0.14
CA ASP A 244 -31.00 33.81 -1.27
C ASP A 244 -29.56 33.46 -1.65
N GLU A 245 -28.63 34.43 -1.65
CA GLU A 245 -27.19 34.20 -1.79
C GLU A 245 -26.65 33.30 -0.67
N LEU A 246 -27.05 33.53 0.59
CA LEU A 246 -26.67 32.66 1.70
C LEU A 246 -27.25 31.24 1.54
N TYR A 247 -28.49 31.10 1.09
CA TYR A 247 -29.11 29.81 0.81
C TYR A 247 -28.46 29.11 -0.38
N GLU A 248 -27.91 29.83 -1.35
CA GLU A 248 -27.12 29.28 -2.45
C GLU A 248 -25.77 28.73 -1.95
N LYS A 249 -25.11 29.42 -1.00
CA LYS A 249 -23.82 28.98 -0.45
C LYS A 249 -23.94 27.93 0.66
N LEU A 250 -25.10 27.82 1.31
CA LEU A 250 -25.32 26.91 2.45
C LEU A 250 -25.16 25.41 2.10
N PRO A 251 -25.63 24.90 0.95
CA PRO A 251 -25.35 23.53 0.50
C PRO A 251 -23.86 23.23 0.39
N ASN A 252 -23.07 24.18 -0.13
CA ASN A 252 -21.63 24.04 -0.27
C ASN A 252 -20.95 24.01 1.10
N ILE A 253 -21.36 24.89 2.02
CA ILE A 253 -20.86 24.88 3.41
C ILE A 253 -21.22 23.57 4.12
N ASN A 254 -22.43 23.05 3.92
CA ASN A 254 -22.84 21.77 4.50
C ASN A 254 -21.98 20.61 3.96
N LYS A 255 -21.71 20.57 2.65
CA LYS A 255 -20.80 19.60 2.03
C LYS A 255 -19.39 19.68 2.65
N TYR A 256 -18.84 20.88 2.82
CA TYR A 256 -17.53 21.05 3.44
C TYR A 256 -17.52 20.69 4.93
N ASN A 257 -18.60 20.99 5.66
CA ASN A 257 -18.71 20.65 7.08
C ASN A 257 -18.82 19.14 7.31
N GLN A 258 -19.42 18.39 6.38
CA GLN A 258 -19.44 16.92 6.43
C GLN A 258 -18.05 16.32 6.23
N VAL A 259 -17.22 16.93 5.38
CA VAL A 259 -15.87 16.43 5.04
C VAL A 259 -14.79 16.94 6.01
N ALA A 260 -15.00 18.08 6.67
CA ALA A 260 -14.00 18.70 7.56
C ALA A 260 -13.53 17.78 8.72
N PRO A 261 -14.39 17.03 9.43
CA PRO A 261 -13.94 16.07 10.45
C PRO A 261 -13.04 14.96 9.89
N MET A 262 -13.33 14.47 8.67
CA MET A 262 -12.50 13.48 7.99
C MET A 262 -11.13 14.06 7.61
N LEU A 263 -11.08 15.29 7.10
CA LEU A 263 -9.82 15.97 6.82
C LEU A 263 -9.02 16.23 8.10
N LEU A 264 -9.67 16.57 9.21
CA LEU A 264 -9.01 16.79 10.50
C LEU A 264 -8.39 15.49 11.04
N THR A 265 -9.11 14.37 10.94
CA THR A 265 -8.58 13.05 11.35
C THR A 265 -7.42 12.62 10.46
N ARG A 266 -7.52 12.83 9.14
CA ARG A 266 -6.41 12.60 8.20
C ARG A 266 -5.21 13.51 8.47
N LEU A 267 -5.43 14.78 8.80
CA LEU A 267 -4.36 15.70 9.18
C LEU A 267 -3.71 15.29 10.51
N LYS A 268 -4.49 14.78 11.47
CA LYS A 268 -3.96 14.29 12.74
C LYS A 268 -3.09 13.04 12.56
N THR A 269 -3.52 12.10 11.71
CA THR A 269 -2.72 10.92 11.37
C THR A 269 -1.46 11.31 10.59
N LEU A 270 -1.59 12.21 9.61
CA LEU A 270 -0.46 12.76 8.86
C LEU A 270 0.51 13.53 9.77
N ASN A 271 0.03 14.28 10.76
CA ASN A 271 0.89 14.95 11.73
C ASN A 271 1.69 13.95 12.57
N SER A 272 1.10 12.81 12.93
CA SER A 272 1.85 11.72 13.59
C SER A 272 2.99 11.22 12.69
N ILE A 273 2.69 11.00 11.39
CA ILE A 273 3.70 10.58 10.40
C ILE A 273 4.78 11.67 10.23
N HIS A 274 4.41 12.94 10.19
CA HIS A 274 5.39 14.03 10.11
C HIS A 274 6.27 14.14 11.36
N GLN A 275 5.73 13.87 12.56
CA GLN A 275 6.53 13.80 13.78
C GLN A 275 7.52 12.62 13.73
N GLU A 276 7.09 11.46 13.25
CA GLU A 276 7.96 10.31 13.05
C GLU A 276 9.04 10.58 11.98
N MET A 277 8.66 11.23 10.88
CA MET A 277 9.60 11.65 9.83
C MET A 277 10.64 12.63 10.38
N LYS A 278 10.24 13.56 11.25
CA LYS A 278 11.18 14.44 11.95
C LYS A 278 12.15 13.64 12.83
N ASN A 279 11.65 12.70 13.62
CA ASN A 279 12.50 11.85 14.45
C ASN A 279 13.47 11.01 13.60
N ASN A 280 13.05 10.56 12.41
CA ASN A 280 13.92 9.86 11.47
C ASN A 280 15.02 10.77 10.89
N ILE A 281 14.68 12.02 10.55
CA ILE A 281 15.68 13.02 10.14
C ILE A 281 16.69 13.26 11.26
N ASP A 282 16.22 13.41 12.51
CA ASP A 282 17.10 13.57 13.68
C ASP A 282 17.99 12.34 13.91
N LEU A 283 17.45 11.12 13.72
CA LEU A 283 18.22 9.88 13.75
C LEU A 283 19.28 9.83 12.64
N SER A 284 18.92 10.21 11.41
CA SER A 284 19.84 10.28 10.27
C SER A 284 20.98 11.25 10.56
N ASN A 285 20.68 12.44 11.09
CA ASN A 285 21.70 13.40 11.51
C ASN A 285 22.61 12.82 12.60
N GLY A 286 22.05 12.05 13.54
CA GLY A 286 22.82 11.33 14.56
C GLY A 286 23.73 10.26 13.96
N ILE A 287 23.26 9.50 12.96
CA ILE A 287 24.07 8.54 12.21
C ILE A 287 25.18 9.24 11.45
N ASP A 288 24.90 10.36 10.77
CA ASP A 288 25.92 11.14 10.07
C ASP A 288 27.00 11.66 11.03
N GLN A 289 26.60 12.06 12.25
CA GLN A 289 27.56 12.45 13.27
C GLN A 289 28.43 11.27 13.71
N ILE A 290 27.83 10.10 13.98
CA ILE A 290 28.58 8.89 14.35
C ILE A 290 29.51 8.44 13.21
N LEU A 291 29.08 8.53 11.96
CA LEU A 291 29.91 8.20 10.80
C LEU A 291 31.10 9.15 10.69
N ASN A 292 30.91 10.44 10.94
CA ASN A 292 32.00 11.40 10.98
C ASN A 292 33.00 11.09 12.13
N ASP A 293 32.49 10.70 13.31
CA ASP A 293 33.33 10.32 14.44
C ASP A 293 34.13 9.04 14.13
N VAL A 294 33.49 8.01 13.56
CA VAL A 294 34.16 6.77 13.12
C VAL A 294 35.21 7.05 12.04
N GLN A 295 34.93 7.96 11.11
CA GLN A 295 35.91 8.37 10.10
C GLN A 295 37.13 9.04 10.74
N LEU A 296 36.91 9.88 11.76
CA LEU A 296 37.99 10.52 12.51
C LEU A 296 38.81 9.49 13.30
N ASP A 297 38.15 8.52 13.93
CA ASP A 297 38.81 7.43 14.65
C ASP A 297 39.61 6.53 13.71
N LEU A 298 39.09 6.20 12.53
CA LEU A 298 39.81 5.43 11.52
C LEU A 298 41.10 6.15 11.08
N LYS A 299 41.03 7.47 10.91
CA LYS A 299 42.20 8.30 10.62
C LYS A 299 43.21 8.31 11.78
N ASN A 300 42.74 8.35 13.02
CA ASN A 300 43.60 8.25 14.20
C ASN A 300 44.26 6.86 14.31
N TRP A 301 43.54 5.80 13.95
CA TRP A 301 44.07 4.44 13.93
C TRP A 301 45.14 4.30 12.84
N ASP A 302 44.91 4.83 11.64
CA ASP A 302 45.89 4.86 10.56
C ASP A 302 47.18 5.59 10.97
N GLN A 303 47.05 6.74 11.64
CA GLN A 303 48.21 7.46 12.19
C GLN A 303 48.94 6.67 13.28
N THR A 304 48.19 6.00 14.16
CA THR A 304 48.76 5.18 15.24
C THR A 304 49.50 3.96 14.66
N ILE A 305 48.94 3.31 13.65
CA ILE A 305 49.57 2.20 12.92
C ILE A 305 50.83 2.68 12.21
N THR A 306 50.78 3.83 11.54
CA THR A 306 51.95 4.42 10.87
C THR A 306 53.06 4.70 11.86
N LYS A 307 52.75 5.33 13.01
CA LYS A 307 53.72 5.57 14.09
C LYS A 307 54.26 4.28 14.69
N LEU A 308 53.45 3.24 14.79
CA LEU A 308 53.87 1.93 15.28
C LEU A 308 54.82 1.26 14.30
N ASN A 309 54.54 1.32 12.99
CA ASN A 309 55.44 0.83 11.95
C ASN A 309 56.77 1.58 11.95
N GLU A 310 56.75 2.91 12.07
CA GLU A 310 57.96 3.72 12.20
C GLU A 310 58.79 3.29 13.42
N ARG A 311 58.15 3.12 14.59
CA ARG A 311 58.83 2.62 15.79
C ARG A 311 59.38 1.21 15.62
N ILE A 312 58.67 0.31 14.94
CA ILE A 312 59.15 -1.05 14.66
C ILE A 312 60.41 -1.01 13.80
N ASN A 313 60.42 -0.19 12.75
CA ASN A 313 61.61 0.00 11.91
C ASN A 313 62.78 0.57 12.72
N ASP A 314 62.53 1.57 13.59
CA ASP A 314 63.56 2.09 14.50
C ASP A 314 64.10 1.01 15.46
N TYR A 315 63.23 0.14 15.97
CA TYR A 315 63.63 -0.99 16.81
C TYR A 315 64.46 -2.01 16.03
N GLU A 316 64.08 -2.31 14.78
CA GLU A 316 64.82 -3.22 13.90
C GLU A 316 66.22 -2.68 13.59
N ASP A 317 66.35 -1.41 13.22
CA ASP A 317 67.63 -0.74 12.99
C ASP A 317 68.52 -0.74 14.24
N ASN A 318 67.94 -0.46 15.41
CA ASN A 318 68.67 -0.48 16.67
C ASN A 318 69.09 -1.91 17.07
N PHE A 319 68.23 -2.89 16.81
CA PHE A 319 68.54 -4.29 17.03
C PHE A 319 69.65 -4.76 16.09
N GLU A 320 69.64 -4.39 14.81
CA GLU A 320 70.69 -4.73 13.86
C GLU A 320 72.05 -4.13 14.28
N LYS A 321 72.08 -2.86 14.69
CA LYS A 321 73.29 -2.20 15.21
C LYS A 321 73.82 -2.87 16.47
N ASN A 322 72.93 -3.21 17.41
CA ASN A 322 73.31 -3.93 18.63
C ASN A 322 73.82 -5.34 18.31
N SER A 323 73.14 -6.05 17.42
CA SER A 323 73.55 -7.38 16.94
C SER A 323 74.94 -7.35 16.31
N LYS A 324 75.23 -6.37 15.43
CA LYS A 324 76.57 -6.17 14.86
C LYS A 324 77.62 -5.92 15.93
N THR A 325 77.32 -5.04 16.89
CA THR A 325 78.24 -4.74 18.02
C THR A 325 78.52 -5.98 18.88
N VAL A 326 77.50 -6.80 19.16
CA VAL A 326 77.66 -8.05 19.91
C VAL A 326 78.44 -9.07 19.10
N GLN A 327 78.18 -9.19 17.79
CA GLN A 327 78.91 -10.10 16.91
C GLN A 327 80.39 -9.72 16.77
N GLU A 328 80.70 -8.43 16.67
CA GLU A 328 82.08 -7.91 16.72
C GLU A 328 82.74 -8.28 18.05
N ARG A 329 82.08 -8.00 19.19
CA ARG A 329 82.60 -8.36 20.52
C ARG A 329 82.81 -9.86 20.70
N ILE A 330 81.91 -10.70 20.17
CA ILE A 330 82.08 -12.16 20.19
C ILE A 330 83.27 -12.57 19.32
N SER A 331 83.42 -11.97 18.15
CA SER A 331 84.55 -12.25 17.25
C SER A 331 85.89 -11.87 17.91
N ASP A 332 85.95 -10.70 18.55
CA ASP A 332 87.12 -10.27 19.33
C ASP A 332 87.42 -11.24 20.49
N LEU A 333 86.38 -11.74 21.16
CA LEU A 333 86.52 -12.71 22.23
C LEU A 333 87.05 -14.06 21.71
N ILE A 334 86.57 -14.53 20.56
CA ILE A 334 87.05 -15.75 19.90
C ILE A 334 88.52 -15.61 19.53
N LEU A 335 88.92 -14.50 18.88
CA LEU A 335 90.33 -14.24 18.56
C LEU A 335 91.20 -14.24 19.82
N LYS A 336 90.70 -13.65 20.91
CA LYS A 336 91.40 -13.64 22.19
C LYS A 336 91.50 -15.03 22.81
N VAL A 337 90.47 -15.85 22.74
CA VAL A 337 90.50 -17.25 23.21
C VAL A 337 91.46 -18.10 22.37
N ASP A 338 91.44 -17.94 21.04
CA ASP A 338 92.33 -18.68 20.14
C ASP A 338 93.81 -18.33 20.40
N SER A 339 94.12 -17.05 20.59
CA SER A 339 95.48 -16.62 20.99
C SER A 339 95.92 -17.14 22.36
N LEU A 340 94.98 -17.39 23.28
CA LEU A 340 95.25 -17.99 24.59
C LEU A 340 95.31 -19.53 24.57
N SER A 341 94.76 -20.17 23.52
CA SER A 341 94.74 -21.64 23.37
C SER A 341 95.93 -22.17 22.54
N THR A 342 96.75 -21.29 21.96
CA THR A 342 97.91 -21.65 21.10
C THR A 342 99.26 -21.47 21.82
N ASP A 343 99.24 -21.07 23.10
CA ASP A 343 100.32 -21.27 24.09
C ASP A 343 99.95 -22.45 25.00
#